data_AF-A0A800D3P2-F1
#
_entry.id   AF-A0A800D3P2-F1
#
_cell.length_a   1.000
_cell.length_b   1.000
_cell.length_c   1.000
_cell.angle_alpha   90.00
_cell.angle_beta   90.00
_cell.angle_gamma   90.00
#
_symmetry.space_group_name_H-M   'P 1'
#
loop_
_entity.id
_entity.type
_entity.pdbx_description
1 polymer ?
#
loop_
_entity_poly.entity_id
_entity_poly.type
_entity_poly.pdbx_seq_one_letter_code
_entity_poly.pdbx_strand_id
1 'polypeptide(L)' 'VALEEGLRFAIREGGKTVGAGVITKIIE' A
#
# COMPACT_ATOMS: atom_id res chain seq x y z
N VAL A 1 -1.96 -4.72 -10.94
CA VAL A 1 -1.17 -3.47 -10.81
C VAL A 1 0.29 -3.88 -10.77
N ALA A 2 1.20 -3.12 -11.37
CA ALA A 2 2.62 -3.34 -11.13
C ALA A 2 2.97 -2.84 -9.72
N LEU A 3 3.68 -3.65 -8.93
CA LEU A 3 4.13 -3.30 -7.59
C LEU A 3 5.65 -3.21 -7.58
N GLU A 4 6.17 -2.19 -6.94
CA GLU A 4 7.60 -1.92 -6.78
C GLU A 4 7.89 -1.51 -5.34
N GLU A 5 9.11 -1.77 -4.86
CA GLU A 5 9.57 -1.27 -3.56
C GLU A 5 9.57 0.26 -3.55
N GLY A 6 9.21 0.87 -2.42
CA GLY A 6 9.05 2.32 -2.30
C GLY A 6 7.68 2.84 -2.78
N LEU A 7 6.86 2.01 -3.42
CA LEU A 7 5.51 2.40 -3.81
C LEU A 7 4.65 2.68 -2.56
N ARG A 8 3.99 3.84 -2.54
CA ARG A 8 3.10 4.27 -1.46
C ARG A 8 1.66 3.82 -1.73
N PHE A 9 0.96 3.44 -0.68
CA PHE A 9 -0.45 3.04 -0.76
C PHE A 9 -1.26 3.51 0.44
N ALA A 10 -2.58 3.47 0.31
CA ALA A 10 -3.53 3.77 1.37
C ALA A 10 -4.42 2.56 1.64
N ILE A 11 -4.73 2.31 2.91
CA ILE A 11 -5.68 1.28 3.35
C ILE A 11 -7.01 1.99 3.61
N ARG A 12 -8.09 1.50 2.99
CA ARG A 12 -9.42 2.13 3.09
C ARG A 12 -10.47 1.13 3.54
N GLU A 13 -11.33 1.56 4.46
CA GLU A 13 -12.47 0.82 4.97
C GLU A 13 -13.69 1.75 5.03
N GLY A 14 -14.85 1.30 4.52
CA GLY A 14 -16.08 2.10 4.54
C GLY A 14 -15.95 3.47 3.86
N GLY A 15 -15.09 3.59 2.84
CA GLY A 15 -14.81 4.85 2.14
C GLY A 15 -13.81 5.78 2.85
N LYS A 16 -13.40 5.50 4.08
CA LYS A 16 -12.41 6.30 4.83
C LYS A 16 -11.02 5.67 4.74
N THR A 17 -9.98 6.51 4.76
CA THR A 17 -8.59 6.05 4.89
C THR A 17 -8.30 5.74 6.35
N VAL A 18 -7.85 4.52 6.62
CA VAL A 18 -7.53 4.04 7.97
C VAL A 18 -6.04 3.80 8.17
N GLY A 19 -5.26 3.84 7.08
CA GLY A 19 -3.82 3.72 7.14
C GLY A 19 -3.16 4.13 5.84
N ALA A 20 -1.84 4.35 5.90
CA ALA A 20 -0.99 4.55 4.74
C ALA A 20 0.34 3.83 4.97
N GLY A 21 0.94 3.36 3.89
CA GLY A 21 2.16 2.58 3.94
C GLY A 21 3.01 2.74 2.70
N VAL A 22 4.22 2.17 2.78
CA VAL A 22 5.17 2.06 1.69
C VAL A 22 5.59 0.60 1.58
N ILE A 23 5.69 0.07 0.37
CA ILE A 23 6.18 -1.29 0.15
C ILE A 23 7.67 -1.31 0.44
N THR A 24 8.11 -2.18 1.35
CA THR A 24 9.53 -2.29 1.74
C THR A 24 10.23 -3.51 1.16
N LYS A 25 9.47 -4.54 0.78
CA LYS A 25 9.98 -5.77 0.19
C LYS A 25 8.88 -6.47 -0.61
N ILE A 26 9.23 -7.02 -1.77
CA ILE A 26 8.34 -7.91 -2.55
C ILE A 26 8.61 -9.37 -2.15
N ILE A 27 7.53 -10.13 -1.93
CA ILE A 27 7.55 -11.57 -1.65
C ILE A 27 6.69 -12.23 -2.71
N GLU A 28 7.17 -13.34 -3.31
CA GLU A 28 6.49 -14.13 -4.35
C GLU A 28 5.68 -15.30 -3.76
#